data_AF-A0A960A6A1-F1
#
_entry.id   AF-A0A960A6A1-F1
#
_cell.length_a   1.000
_cell.length_b   1.000
_cell.length_c   1.000
_cell.angle_alpha   90.00
_cell.angle_beta   90.00
_cell.angle_gamma   90.00
#
_symmetry.space_group_name_H-M   'P 1'
#
loop_
_entity.id
_entity.type
_entity.pdbx_description
1 polymer ?
#
loop_
_entity_poly.entity_id
_entity_poly.type
_entity_poly.pdbx_seq_one_letter_code
_entity_poly.pdbx_strand_id
1 'polypeptide(L)'
;MAKTRKVTITLPVEAVESIRGLVAAGKADSVSGFVQHAVHVSLDDISGWGVMLAQALQETGGELTREEREWAAQTLGLGRESDVA
;
A
#
# COMPACT_ATOMS: atom_id res chain seq x y z
N MET A 1 12.78 8.54 -22.26
CA MET A 1 13.52 8.07 -21.07
C MET A 1 12.76 8.51 -19.83
N ALA A 2 12.57 7.63 -18.84
CA ALA A 2 11.93 8.00 -17.58
C ALA A 2 12.77 9.03 -16.82
N LYS A 3 12.13 9.99 -16.14
CA LYS A 3 12.82 11.02 -15.37
C LYS A 3 13.26 10.45 -14.02
N THR A 4 14.56 10.35 -13.78
CA THR A 4 15.12 9.81 -12.53
C THR A 4 15.60 10.91 -11.59
N ARG A 5 15.51 10.70 -10.27
CA ARG A 5 16.05 11.58 -9.24
C ARG A 5 16.90 10.78 -8.26
N LYS A 6 18.10 11.27 -7.92
CA LYS A 6 18.98 10.62 -6.94
C LYS A 6 18.44 10.86 -5.54
N VAL A 7 18.43 9.81 -4.72
CA VAL A 7 18.01 9.84 -3.32
C VAL A 7 19.14 9.23 -2.49
N THR A 8 19.45 9.85 -1.36
CA THR A 8 20.36 9.29 -0.35
C THR A 8 19.53 8.66 0.75
N ILE A 9 19.82 7.42 1.10
CA ILE A 9 19.12 6.67 2.15
C ILE A 9 20.13 6.04 3.10
N THR A 10 19.70 5.78 4.33
CA THR A 10 20.45 5.01 5.32
C THR A 10 19.79 3.64 5.46
N LEU A 11 20.59 2.57 5.43
CA LEU A 11 20.15 1.19 5.62
C LEU A 11 20.95 0.54 6.75
N PRO A 12 20.41 -0.50 7.42
CA PRO A 12 21.18 -1.33 8.32
C PRO A 12 22.43 -1.90 7.63
N VAL A 13 23.54 -1.98 8.35
CA VAL A 13 24.83 -2.44 7.80
C VAL A 13 24.70 -3.87 7.27
N GLU A 14 23.99 -4.73 8.00
CA GLU A 14 23.75 -6.13 7.69
C GLU A 14 22.97 -6.30 6.38
N ALA A 15 22.06 -5.36 6.10
CA ALA A 15 21.32 -5.35 4.84
C ALA A 15 22.24 -4.98 3.67
N VAL A 16 23.11 -3.98 3.84
CA VAL A 16 24.09 -3.60 2.81
C VAL A 16 25.06 -4.74 2.51
N GLU A 17 25.56 -5.42 3.54
CA GLU A 17 26.45 -6.58 3.38
C GLU A 17 25.75 -7.76 2.70
N SER A 18 24.49 -8.02 3.05
CA SER A 18 23.68 -9.05 2.37
C SER A 18 23.49 -8.75 0.88
N ILE A 19 23.21 -7.48 0.54
CA ILE A 19 23.07 -7.05 -0.86
C ILE A 19 24.41 -7.21 -1.60
N ARG A 20 25.54 -6.84 -0.98
CA ARG A 20 26.87 -7.05 -1.56
C ARG A 20 27.14 -8.52 -1.84
N GLY A 21 26.74 -9.42 -0.93
CA GLY A 21 26.82 -10.87 -1.14
C GLY A 21 26.04 -11.33 -2.37
N LEU A 22 24.82 -10.80 -2.58
CA LEU A 22 24.01 -11.11 -3.77
C LEU A 22 24.65 -10.61 -5.07
N VAL A 23 25.24 -9.41 -5.04
CA VAL A 23 25.97 -8.86 -6.20
C VAL A 23 27.20 -9.69 -6.51
N ALA A 24 27.99 -10.07 -5.50
CA ALA A 24 29.16 -10.92 -5.68
C ALA A 24 28.79 -12.31 -6.24
N ALA A 25 27.62 -12.83 -5.87
CA ALA A 25 27.08 -14.07 -6.40
C ALA A 25 26.44 -13.92 -7.81
N GLY A 26 26.47 -12.73 -8.42
CA GLY A 26 25.88 -12.48 -9.74
C GLY A 26 24.35 -12.49 -9.75
N LYS A 27 23.69 -12.40 -8.59
CA LYS A 27 22.22 -12.41 -8.46
C LYS A 27 21.60 -11.02 -8.55
N ALA A 28 22.42 -9.98 -8.54
CA ALA A 28 22.01 -8.59 -8.75
C ALA A 28 23.14 -7.82 -9.45
N ASP A 29 22.78 -6.93 -10.38
CA ASP A 29 23.76 -6.20 -11.19
C ASP A 29 24.59 -5.19 -10.37
N SER A 30 24.00 -4.61 -9.33
CA SER A 30 24.67 -3.70 -8.40
C SER A 30 23.82 -3.50 -7.14
N VAL A 31 24.40 -2.88 -6.10
CA VAL A 31 23.67 -2.47 -4.89
C VAL A 31 22.52 -1.53 -5.24
N SER A 32 22.78 -0.51 -6.07
CA SER A 32 21.75 0.44 -6.51
C SER A 32 20.65 -0.25 -7.33
N GLY A 33 21.02 -1.19 -8.20
CA GLY A 33 20.06 -1.97 -9.01
C GLY A 33 19.17 -2.84 -8.13
N PHE A 34 19.74 -3.50 -7.12
CA PHE A 34 18.97 -4.25 -6.13
C PHE A 34 17.96 -3.35 -5.40
N VAL A 35 18.40 -2.19 -4.90
CA VAL A 35 17.52 -1.25 -4.20
C VAL A 35 16.41 -0.72 -5.12
N GLN A 36 16.72 -0.39 -6.37
CA GLN A 36 15.73 0.03 -7.36
C GLN A 36 14.67 -1.06 -7.61
N HIS A 37 15.10 -2.32 -7.77
CA HIS A 37 14.19 -3.44 -7.94
C HIS A 37 13.29 -3.64 -6.72
N ALA A 38 13.86 -3.61 -5.50
CA ALA A 38 13.10 -3.72 -4.27
C ALA A 38 12.03 -2.61 -4.14
N VAL A 39 12.40 -1.35 -4.44
CA VAL A 39 11.45 -0.22 -4.43
C VAL A 39 10.33 -0.43 -5.46
N HIS A 40 10.67 -0.90 -6.66
CA HIS A 40 9.67 -1.18 -7.68
C HIS A 40 8.67 -2.26 -7.25
N VAL A 41 9.17 -3.38 -6.71
CA VAL A 41 8.34 -4.47 -6.17
C VAL A 41 7.40 -3.96 -5.08
N SER A 42 7.92 -3.14 -4.15
CA SER A 42 7.10 -2.57 -3.07
C SER A 42 6.04 -1.59 -3.58
N LEU A 43 6.33 -0.80 -4.61
CA LEU A 43 5.34 0.10 -5.22
C LEU A 43 4.24 -0.68 -5.96
N ASP A 44 4.62 -1.75 -6.66
CA ASP A 44 3.69 -2.63 -7.36
C ASP A 44 2.77 -3.36 -6.38
N ASP A 45 3.31 -3.85 -5.25
CA ASP A 45 2.53 -4.49 -4.18
C ASP A 45 1.48 -3.54 -3.59
N ILE A 46 1.86 -2.30 -3.23
CA ILE A 46 0.92 -1.29 -2.73
C ILE A 46 -0.16 -0.99 -3.77
N SER A 47 0.21 -0.89 -5.04
CA SER A 47 -0.71 -0.59 -6.14
C SER A 47 -1.68 -1.74 -6.42
N GLY A 48 -1.21 -2.99 -6.30
CA GLY A 48 -2.02 -4.20 -6.48
C GLY A 48 -2.93 -4.50 -5.28
N TRP A 49 -2.47 -4.21 -4.06
CA TRP A 49 -3.24 -4.45 -2.85
C TRP A 49 -4.54 -3.65 -2.80
N GLY A 50 -4.53 -2.40 -3.23
CA GLY A 50 -5.75 -1.58 -3.30
C GLY A 50 -6.80 -2.17 -4.24
N VAL A 51 -6.36 -2.74 -5.38
CA VAL A 51 -7.25 -3.41 -6.34
C VAL A 51 -7.82 -4.70 -5.76
N MET A 52 -6.97 -5.52 -5.13
CA MET A 52 -7.41 -6.76 -4.47
C MET A 52 -8.38 -6.49 -3.32
N LEU A 53 -8.11 -5.47 -2.50
CA LEU A 53 -8.98 -5.07 -1.41
C LEU A 53 -10.32 -4.54 -1.93
N ALA A 54 -10.32 -3.70 -2.97
CA ALA A 54 -11.54 -3.19 -3.58
C ALA A 54 -12.42 -4.33 -4.12
N GLN A 55 -11.81 -5.31 -4.79
CA GLN A 55 -12.52 -6.49 -5.28
C GLN A 55 -13.09 -7.33 -4.13
N ALA A 56 -12.28 -7.63 -3.11
CA ALA A 56 -12.73 -8.41 -1.96
C ALA A 56 -13.87 -7.72 -1.19
N LEU A 57 -13.82 -6.40 -1.04
CA LEU A 57 -14.91 -5.62 -0.46
C LEU A 57 -16.17 -5.72 -1.33
N GLN A 58 -16.05 -5.60 -2.66
CA GLN A 58 -17.18 -5.73 -3.57
C GLN A 58 -17.85 -7.11 -3.49
N GLU A 59 -17.07 -8.19 -3.36
CA GLU A 59 -17.57 -9.56 -3.26
C GLU A 59 -18.23 -9.87 -1.91
N THR A 60 -17.83 -9.18 -0.83
CA THR A 60 -18.29 -9.47 0.54
C THR A 60 -19.37 -8.53 1.08
N GLY A 61 -19.72 -7.47 0.35
CA GLY A 61 -20.80 -6.56 0.73
C GLY A 61 -20.83 -5.23 -0.01
N GLY A 62 -19.74 -4.85 -0.68
CA GLY A 62 -19.62 -3.61 -1.43
C GLY A 62 -19.75 -2.36 -0.58
N GLU A 63 -20.01 -1.23 -1.22
CA GLU A 63 -20.39 -0.02 -0.49
C GLU A 63 -21.76 -0.21 0.16
N LEU A 64 -21.90 0.24 1.42
CA LEU A 64 -23.18 0.25 2.11
C LEU A 64 -24.26 0.91 1.24
N THR A 65 -25.42 0.28 1.10
CA THR A 65 -26.55 0.92 0.44
C THR A 65 -27.03 2.14 1.25
N ARG A 66 -27.88 2.97 0.64
CA ARG A 66 -28.48 4.11 1.34
C ARG A 66 -29.28 3.65 2.55
N GLU A 67 -30.07 2.60 2.39
CA GLU A 67 -30.92 2.02 3.41
C GLU A 67 -30.10 1.46 4.58
N GLU A 68 -29.00 0.75 4.30
CA GLU A 68 -28.09 0.25 5.34
C GLU A 68 -27.38 1.38 6.07
N ARG A 69 -26.98 2.46 5.36
CA ARG A 69 -26.42 3.66 6.00
C ARG A 69 -27.42 4.36 6.91
N GLU A 70 -28.67 4.50 6.47
CA GLU A 70 -29.73 5.11 7.26
C GLU A 70 -30.11 4.26 8.47
N TRP A 71 -30.18 2.94 8.32
CA TRP A 71 -30.38 2.00 9.42
C TRP A 71 -29.23 2.05 10.43
N ALA A 72 -27.98 2.05 9.96
CA ALA A 72 -26.80 2.14 10.82
C ALA A 72 -26.77 3.49 11.57
N ALA A 73 -27.08 4.59 10.90
CA ALA A 73 -27.16 5.91 11.51
C ALA A 73 -28.23 5.96 12.62
N GLN A 74 -29.41 5.37 12.39
CA GLN A 74 -30.46 5.28 13.42
C GLN A 74 -30.04 4.42 14.60
N THR A 75 -29.46 3.24 14.33
CA THR A 75 -29.03 2.29 15.36
C THR A 75 -27.90 2.84 16.23
N LEU A 76 -26.98 3.62 15.63
CA LEU A 76 -25.88 4.27 16.32
C LEU A 76 -26.27 5.62 16.95
N GLY A 77 -27.53 6.04 16.85
CA GLY A 77 -28.00 7.32 17.41
C GLY A 77 -27.50 8.56 16.67
N LEU A 78 -26.97 8.40 15.45
CA LEU A 78 -26.51 9.48 14.56
C LEU A 78 -27.64 10.02 13.66
N GLY A 79 -28.84 9.44 13.75
CA GLY A 79 -30.03 9.87 13.02
C GLY A 79 -30.65 11.14 13.60
N ARG A 80 -30.35 12.29 12.98
CA ARG A 80 -31.01 13.60 13.18
C ARG A 80 -31.20 14.02 14.64
N GLU A 81 -30.13 14.51 15.25
CA GLU A 81 -30.24 15.53 16.30
C GLU A 81 -30.45 16.90 15.62
N SER A 82 -31.67 17.13 15.12
CA SER A 82 -32.12 18.45 14.66
C SER A 82 -33.64 18.52 14.83
N ASP A 83 -34.08 18.34 16.06
CA ASP A 83 -35.38 18.78 16.58
C ASP A 83 -35.35 18.69 18.12
N VAL A 84 -34.45 19.46 18.75
CA VAL A 84 -34.64 19.92 20.13
C VAL A 84 -34.24 21.40 20.16
N ALA A 85 -35.28 22.24 20.12
CA ALA A 85 -35.40 23.63 20.57
C ALA A 85 -34.38 24.68 20.08
#